data_AF-A0A968P1I1-F1
#
_entry.id   AF-A0A968P1I1-F1
#
_cell.length_a   1.000
_cell.length_b   1.000
_cell.length_c   1.000
_cell.angle_alpha   90.00
_cell.angle_beta   90.00
_cell.angle_gamma   90.00
#
_symmetry.space_group_name_H-M   'P 1'
#
loop_
_entity.id
_entity.type
_entity.pdbx_description
1 polymer ?
#
loop_
_entity_poly.entity_id
_entity_poly.type
_entity_poly.pdbx_seq_one_letter_code
_entity_poly.pdbx_strand_id
1 'polypeptide(L)' 'MSRRKSAEKREVLPDPVYNDVVVAKFVNKMMIQGRKSMAYKTLYTALDDLRAKVS' A
#
# COMPACT_ATOMS: atom_id res chain seq x y z
N MET A 1 -14.77 -7.94 -17.82
CA MET A 1 -16.06 -8.30 -17.20
C MET A 1 -16.48 -9.64 -17.76
N SER A 2 -16.42 -10.70 -16.96
CA SER A 2 -16.75 -12.05 -17.45
C SER A 2 -17.89 -12.62 -16.63
N ARG A 3 -18.90 -13.12 -17.33
CA ARG A 3 -20.08 -13.79 -16.75
C ARG A 3 -19.83 -15.25 -16.37
N ARG A 4 -18.69 -15.85 -16.80
CA ARG A 4 -18.38 -17.28 -16.58
C ARG A 4 -16.94 -17.57 -16.12
N LYS A 5 -15.99 -16.65 -16.35
CA LYS A 5 -14.57 -16.83 -16.00
C LYS A 5 -14.18 -15.88 -14.87
N SER A 6 -13.61 -16.42 -13.79
CA SER A 6 -13.00 -15.59 -12.75
C SER A 6 -11.83 -14.80 -13.34
N ALA A 7 -11.66 -13.55 -12.90
CA ALA A 7 -10.50 -12.76 -13.29
C ALA A 7 -9.25 -13.29 -12.55
N GLU A 8 -8.12 -13.33 -13.24
CA GLU A 8 -6.85 -13.68 -12.63
C GLU A 8 -6.52 -12.67 -11.52
N LYS A 9 -6.09 -13.19 -10.37
CA LYS A 9 -5.64 -12.35 -9.26
C LYS A 9 -4.32 -11.72 -9.66
N ARG A 10 -4.29 -10.39 -9.71
CA ARG A 10 -3.05 -9.65 -9.94
C ARG A 10 -2.15 -9.78 -8.73
N GLU A 11 -0.90 -10.17 -8.96
CA GLU A 11 0.12 -10.20 -7.92
C GLU A 11 0.52 -8.77 -7.53
N VAL A 12 0.70 -8.55 -6.23
CA VAL A 12 1.13 -7.25 -5.68
C VAL A 12 2.57 -7.42 -5.22
N LEU A 13 3.45 -6.59 -5.76
CA LEU A 13 4.85 -6.55 -5.33
C LEU A 13 4.92 -6.09 -3.86
N PRO A 14 5.87 -6.64 -3.07
CA PRO A 14 6.08 -6.22 -1.70
C PRO A 14 6.58 -4.77 -1.63
N ASP A 15 6.38 -4.16 -0.47
CA ASP A 15 6.84 -2.81 -0.19
C ASP A 15 8.38 -2.70 -0.23
N PRO A 16 8.99 -1.68 -0.84
CA PRO A 16 10.45 -1.59 -0.93
C PRO A 16 11.16 -1.32 0.41
N VAL A 17 10.48 -0.80 1.43
CA VAL A 17 11.11 -0.45 2.72
C VAL A 17 10.95 -1.59 3.73
N TYR A 18 9.73 -2.11 3.85
CA TYR A 18 9.37 -3.14 4.82
C TYR A 18 9.34 -4.55 4.24
N ASN A 19 9.49 -4.70 2.92
CA ASN A 19 9.35 -5.96 2.19
C ASN A 19 8.04 -6.71 2.49
N ASP A 20 6.99 -5.95 2.83
CA ASP A 20 5.68 -6.49 3.23
C ASP A 20 4.63 -6.21 2.16
N VAL A 21 3.88 -7.25 1.80
CA VAL A 21 2.77 -7.21 0.85
C VAL A 21 1.54 -6.49 1.44
N VAL A 22 1.34 -6.52 2.75
CA VAL A 22 0.23 -5.84 3.43
C VAL A 22 0.39 -4.33 3.34
N VAL A 23 1.60 -3.82 3.59
CA VAL A 23 1.93 -2.39 3.46
C VAL A 23 1.71 -1.93 2.02
N ALA A 24 2.23 -2.67 1.03
CA ALA A 24 2.02 -2.35 -0.38
C ALA A 24 0.54 -2.33 -0.78
N LYS A 25 -0.26 -3.30 -0.31
CA LYS A 25 -1.72 -3.33 -0.53
C LYS A 25 -2.42 -2.14 0.11
N PHE A 26 -1.99 -1.72 1.30
CA PHE A 26 -2.56 -0.58 2.01
C PHE A 26 -2.29 0.73 1.27
N VAL A 27 -1.05 0.96 0.84
CA VAL A 27 -0.67 2.15 0.04
C VAL A 27 -1.46 2.20 -1.27
N ASN A 28 -1.60 1.07 -1.97
CA ASN A 28 -2.37 1.01 -3.21
C ASN A 28 -3.86 1.37 -3.02
N LYS A 29 -4.44 1.08 -1.85
CA LYS A 29 -5.83 1.46 -1.52
C LYS A 29 -5.97 2.91 -1.06
N MET A 30 -4.98 3.45 -0.35
CA MET A 30 -4.97 4.82 0.14
C MET A 30 -4.68 5.84 -0.98
N MET A 31 -4.04 5.40 -2.06
CA MET A 31 -3.57 6.26 -3.14
C MET A 31 -4.73 6.97 -3.86
N ILE A 32 -4.68 8.30 -3.87
CA ILE A 32 -5.66 9.16 -4.57
C ILE A 32 -5.04 9.67 -5.88
N GLN A 33 -5.81 9.56 -6.99
CA GLN A 33 -5.41 10.01 -8.32
C GLN A 33 -4.09 9.39 -8.83
N GLY A 34 -3.76 8.15 -8.41
CA GLY A 34 -2.54 7.46 -8.86
C GLY A 34 -1.22 8.03 -8.29
N ARG A 35 -1.29 8.90 -7.28
CA ARG A 35 -0.11 9.54 -6.67
C ARG A 35 0.63 8.59 -5.70
N LYS A 36 1.39 7.64 -6.26
CA LYS A 36 2.09 6.59 -5.49
C LYS A 36 3.15 7.13 -4.54
N SER A 37 3.98 8.07 -5.01
CA SER A 37 5.03 8.69 -4.17
C SER A 37 4.46 9.43 -2.95
N MET A 38 3.37 10.20 -3.16
CA MET A 38 2.70 10.90 -2.06
C MET A 38 2.07 9.94 -1.05
N ALA A 39 1.44 8.86 -1.52
CA ALA A 39 0.85 7.86 -0.64
C ALA A 39 1.90 7.16 0.24
N TYR A 40 3.06 6.81 -0.32
CA TYR A 40 4.17 6.27 0.47
C TYR A 40 4.70 7.28 1.50
N LYS A 41 4.93 8.52 1.08
CA LYS A 41 5.43 9.57 1.96
C LYS A 41 4.50 9.75 3.17
N THR A 42 3.20 9.91 2.93
CA THR A 42 2.22 10.09 4.00
C THR A 42 2.18 8.90 4.96
N LEU A 43 2.23 7.66 4.44
CA LEU A 43 2.22 6.47 5.29
C LEU A 43 3.46 6.41 6.19
N TYR A 44 4.65 6.62 5.64
CA TYR A 44 5.89 6.54 6.42
C TYR A 44 5.99 7.64 7.46
N THR A 45 5.60 8.88 7.10
CA THR A 45 5.52 9.97 8.08
C THR A 45 4.55 9.64 9.22
N ALA A 46 3.38 9.06 8.92
CA ALA A 46 2.43 8.66 9.95
C ALA A 46 2.96 7.53 10.85
N LEU A 47 3.75 6.59 10.31
CA LEU A 47 4.39 5.53 11.08
C LEU A 47 5.49 6.08 11.99
N ASP A 48 6.28 7.04 11.50
CA ASP A 48 7.31 7.72 12.30
C ASP A 48 6.67 8.48 13.48
N ASP A 49 5.59 9.22 13.23
CA ASP A 49 4.82 9.92 14.26
C ASP A 49 4.23 8.95 15.30
N LEU A 50 3.75 7.79 14.85
CA LEU A 50 3.20 6.76 15.74
C LEU A 50 4.30 6.13 16.60
N ARG A 51 5.48 5.89 16.04
CA ARG A 51 6.63 5.37 16.77
C ARG A 51 7.06 6.29 17.90
N ALA A 52 6.98 7.60 17.70
CA ALA A 52 7.28 8.60 18.72
C ALA A 52 6.28 8.61 19.89
N LYS A 53 5.04 8.17 19.68
CA LYS A 53 3.99 8.12 20.72
C LYS A 53 3.89 6.80 21.47
N VAL A 54 4.41 5.73 20.88
CA VAL A 54 4.35 4.36 21.44
C VAL A 54 5.61 4.01 22.24
N SER A 55 6.67 4.83 22.16
CA SER A 55 7.83 4.74 23.05
C SER A 55 7.56 5.45 24.38
#